data_AF-A0A139K6H9-F1
#
_entry.id   AF-A0A139K6H9-F1
#
_cell.length_a   1.000
_cell.length_b   1.000
_cell.length_c   1.000
_cell.angle_alpha   90.00
_cell.angle_beta   90.00
_cell.angle_gamma   90.00
#
_symmetry.space_group_name_H-M   'P 1'
#
loop_
_entity.id
_entity.type
_entity.pdbx_description
1 polymer ?
#
loop_
_entity_poly.entity_id
_entity_poly.type
_entity_poly.pdbx_seq_one_letter_code
_entity_poly.pdbx_strand_id
1 'polypeptide(L)'
;MMTDANSLDGRKLSLSAQKALRQRVIEADKKGIKRTQIAKTFGMSRQWVWKVLRAFEKHGEEAAIAGHSRGPKPETSDKMRRLSRQEEAKLMAWIIDSNPSQLKFPWAVWTRKAVRDLIRREFGKEIAIRTISAYMKRWNMTLGIATRSCRCWQMA
;
A
#
# COMPACT_ATOMS: atom_id res chain seq x y z
N MET A 1 -10.47 -38.89 14.79
CA MET A 1 -9.66 -37.94 14.00
C MET A 1 -9.62 -36.62 14.77
N MET A 2 -8.52 -36.31 15.45
CA MET A 2 -8.41 -35.09 16.26
C MET A 2 -7.97 -33.91 15.37
N THR A 3 -8.92 -33.20 14.80
CA THR A 3 -8.71 -31.87 14.21
C THR A 3 -9.41 -30.89 15.12
N ASP A 4 -8.67 -30.17 15.96
CA ASP A 4 -9.03 -28.85 16.51
C ASP A 4 -7.93 -28.40 17.47
N ALA A 5 -6.99 -27.61 16.97
CA ALA A 5 -6.04 -26.89 17.80
C ALA A 5 -5.72 -25.57 17.09
N ASN A 6 -6.53 -24.56 17.37
CA ASN A 6 -6.25 -23.12 17.29
C ASN A 6 -5.05 -22.73 16.39
N SER A 7 -5.18 -22.97 15.08
CA SER A 7 -4.16 -22.60 14.10
C SER A 7 -4.16 -21.09 13.95
N LEU A 8 -3.10 -20.43 14.40
CA LEU A 8 -2.94 -18.99 14.23
C LEU A 8 -2.81 -18.64 12.75
N ASP A 9 -3.77 -17.89 12.22
CA ASP A 9 -3.66 -17.35 10.87
C ASP A 9 -2.69 -16.16 10.85
N GLY A 10 -1.46 -16.43 10.44
CA GLY A 10 -0.41 -15.42 10.27
C GLY A 10 -0.78 -14.26 9.33
N ARG A 11 -1.87 -14.37 8.54
CA ARG A 11 -2.39 -13.27 7.72
C ARG A 11 -3.01 -12.15 8.55
N LYS A 12 -3.63 -12.49 9.68
CA LYS A 12 -4.30 -11.53 10.57
C LYS A 12 -3.34 -10.77 11.49
N LEU A 13 -2.09 -11.24 11.59
CA LEU A 13 -1.06 -10.62 12.41
C LEU A 13 -0.51 -9.34 11.78
N SER A 14 -0.03 -8.42 12.64
CA SER A 14 0.72 -7.25 12.19
C SER A 14 2.02 -7.65 11.47
N LEU A 15 2.58 -6.72 10.70
CA LEU A 15 3.86 -6.94 10.01
C LEU A 15 4.99 -7.23 11.00
N SER A 16 5.05 -6.50 12.12
CA SER A 16 6.06 -6.71 13.16
C SER A 16 5.92 -8.09 13.81
N ALA A 17 4.69 -8.52 14.13
CA ALA A 17 4.44 -9.84 14.72
C ALA A 17 4.83 -10.97 13.77
N GLN A 18 4.57 -10.84 12.46
CA GLN A 18 5.02 -11.83 11.47
C GLN A 18 6.54 -11.91 11.38
N LYS A 19 7.24 -10.77 11.36
CA LYS A 19 8.71 -10.75 11.32
C LYS A 19 9.30 -11.45 12.54
N ALA A 20 8.81 -11.13 13.74
CA ALA A 20 9.24 -11.76 14.98
C ALA A 20 9.00 -13.28 14.98
N LEU A 21 7.85 -13.74 14.47
CA LEU A 21 7.56 -15.17 14.36
C LEU A 21 8.50 -15.88 13.38
N ARG A 22 8.77 -15.28 12.21
CA ARG A 22 9.73 -15.85 11.25
C ARG A 22 11.13 -15.94 11.83
N GLN A 23 11.56 -14.91 12.56
CA GLN A 23 12.86 -14.91 13.25
C GLN A 23 12.94 -16.04 14.27
N ARG A 24 11.93 -16.20 15.13
CA ARG A 24 11.89 -17.30 16.13
C ARG A 24 11.89 -18.69 15.50
N VAL A 25 11.24 -18.84 14.35
CA VAL A 25 11.21 -20.10 13.59
C VAL A 25 12.59 -20.45 13.02
N ILE A 26 13.28 -19.46 12.45
CA ILE A 26 14.65 -19.63 11.94
C ILE A 26 15.61 -19.96 13.08
N GLU A 27 15.48 -19.28 14.22
CA GLU A 27 16.28 -19.56 15.42
C GLU A 27 16.03 -20.98 15.96
N ALA A 28 14.78 -21.43 15.99
CA ALA A 28 14.42 -22.78 16.42
C ALA A 28 14.98 -23.86 15.47
N ASP A 29 15.01 -23.60 14.16
CA ASP A 29 15.59 -24.50 13.16
C ASP A 29 17.12 -24.55 13.28
N LYS A 30 17.78 -23.40 13.50
CA LYS A 30 19.24 -23.33 13.81
C LYS A 30 19.61 -24.13 15.08
N LYS A 31 18.70 -24.22 16.05
CA LYS A 31 18.85 -25.05 17.26
C LYS A 31 18.58 -26.55 17.02
N GLY A 32 18.28 -26.96 15.79
CA GLY A 32 18.03 -28.37 15.44
C GLY A 32 16.65 -28.89 15.85
N ILE A 33 15.70 -28.02 16.20
CA ILE A 33 14.35 -28.43 16.59
C ILE A 33 13.60 -28.93 15.35
N LYS A 34 12.96 -30.10 15.44
CA LYS A 34 12.17 -30.65 14.34
C LYS A 34 11.05 -29.69 13.91
N ARG A 35 10.90 -29.50 12.60
CA ARG A 35 9.88 -28.61 11.98
C ARG A 35 8.45 -28.87 12.47
N THR A 36 8.10 -30.12 12.78
CA THR A 36 6.79 -30.49 13.35
C THR A 36 6.60 -29.95 14.76
N GLN A 37 7.67 -29.95 15.57
CA GLN A 37 7.64 -29.40 16.91
C GLN A 37 7.56 -27.86 16.86
N ILE A 38 8.34 -27.23 15.98
CA ILE A 38 8.27 -25.77 15.73
C ILE A 38 6.83 -25.35 15.38
N ALA A 39 6.18 -26.07 14.46
CA ALA A 39 4.79 -25.80 14.07
C ALA A 39 3.83 -25.86 15.27
N LYS A 40 3.95 -26.87 16.12
CA LYS A 40 3.14 -27.01 17.34
C LYS A 40 3.41 -25.89 18.34
N THR A 41 4.68 -25.57 18.60
CA THR A 41 5.08 -24.55 19.57
C THR A 41 4.56 -23.16 19.20
N PHE A 42 4.56 -22.82 17.92
CA PHE A 42 4.11 -21.50 17.44
C PHE A 42 2.64 -21.49 16.97
N GLY A 43 1.91 -22.60 17.09
CA GLY A 43 0.52 -22.70 16.62
C GLY A 43 0.36 -22.47 15.11
N MET A 44 1.39 -22.77 14.33
CA MET A 44 1.44 -22.52 12.89
C MET A 44 1.32 -23.81 12.09
N SER A 45 0.85 -23.71 10.85
CA SER A 45 0.82 -24.88 9.97
C SER A 45 2.24 -25.32 9.57
N ARG A 46 2.44 -26.64 9.43
CA ARG A 46 3.72 -27.20 8.96
C ARG A 46 4.14 -26.63 7.60
N GLN A 47 3.17 -26.37 6.72
CA GLN A 47 3.42 -25.74 5.41
C GLN A 47 3.96 -24.32 5.55
N TRP A 48 3.46 -23.54 6.51
CA TRP A 48 3.95 -22.19 6.76
C TRP A 48 5.41 -22.21 7.25
N VAL A 49 5.73 -23.08 8.22
CA VAL A 49 7.10 -23.26 8.71
C VAL A 49 8.04 -23.65 7.56
N TRP A 50 7.63 -24.60 6.73
CA TRP A 50 8.43 -25.01 5.56
C TRP A 50 8.68 -23.85 4.58
N LYS A 51 7.69 -22.99 4.32
CA LYS A 51 7.87 -21.82 3.44
C LYS A 51 8.88 -20.83 4.02
N VAL A 52 8.84 -20.59 5.32
CA VAL A 52 9.79 -19.70 6.00
C VAL A 52 11.22 -20.25 5.90
N LEU A 53 11.40 -21.54 6.20
CA LEU A 53 12.73 -22.17 6.14
C LEU A 53 13.26 -22.27 4.71
N ARG A 54 12.42 -22.58 3.72
CA ARG A 54 12.82 -22.55 2.31
C ARG A 54 13.23 -21.14 1.87
N ALA A 55 12.55 -20.10 2.36
CA ALA A 55 12.95 -18.72 2.08
C ALA A 55 14.30 -18.39 2.73
N PHE A 56 14.55 -18.90 3.94
CA PHE A 56 15.84 -18.78 4.63
C PHE A 56 16.96 -19.48 3.86
N GLU A 57 16.76 -20.73 3.43
CA GLU A 57 17.72 -21.50 2.63
C GLU A 57 18.06 -20.81 1.30
N LYS A 58 17.07 -20.20 0.63
CA LYS A 58 17.24 -19.64 -0.72
C LYS A 58 17.73 -18.18 -0.74
N HIS A 59 17.30 -17.37 0.22
CA HIS A 59 17.48 -15.92 0.18
C HIS A 59 18.18 -15.35 1.43
N GLY A 60 18.52 -16.19 2.41
CA GLY A 60 19.14 -15.77 3.67
C GLY A 60 18.13 -15.30 4.72
N GLU A 61 18.64 -15.01 5.91
CA GLU A 61 17.86 -14.70 7.11
C GLU A 61 17.06 -13.41 6.98
N GLU A 62 17.70 -12.34 6.51
CA GLU A 62 17.07 -11.03 6.41
C GLU A 62 15.87 -11.04 5.44
N ALA A 63 16.03 -11.70 4.28
CA ALA A 63 14.97 -11.85 3.30
C ALA A 63 13.82 -12.73 3.81
N ALA A 64 14.13 -13.80 4.56
CA ALA A 64 13.13 -14.67 5.15
C ALA A 64 12.32 -13.96 6.24
N ILE A 65 12.97 -13.16 7.09
CA ILE A 65 12.31 -12.36 8.14
C ILE A 65 11.41 -11.31 7.51
N ALA A 66 11.94 -10.51 6.57
CA ALA A 66 11.18 -9.50 5.85
C ALA A 66 9.93 -10.10 5.19
N GLY A 67 10.11 -11.27 4.56
CA GLY A 67 9.09 -11.94 3.77
C GLY A 67 8.62 -11.10 2.59
N HIS A 68 7.58 -11.56 1.90
CA HIS A 68 7.02 -10.80 0.80
C HIS A 68 6.18 -9.62 1.30
N SER A 69 6.40 -8.45 0.71
CA SER A 69 5.52 -7.30 0.89
C SER A 69 4.09 -7.65 0.46
N ARG A 70 3.10 -7.18 1.21
CA ARG A 70 1.68 -7.37 0.88
C ARG A 70 1.25 -6.29 -0.11
N GLY A 71 0.54 -6.71 -1.15
CA GLY A 71 0.02 -5.82 -2.20
C GLY A 71 0.99 -5.64 -3.38
N PRO A 72 0.56 -4.92 -4.43
CA PRO A 72 1.42 -4.60 -5.56
C PRO A 72 2.65 -3.85 -5.07
N LYS A 73 3.82 -4.25 -5.58
CA LYS A 73 5.05 -3.53 -5.26
C LYS A 73 4.91 -2.06 -5.70
N PRO A 74 5.55 -1.08 -5.02
CA PRO A 74 5.41 0.33 -5.34
C PRO A 74 5.60 0.64 -6.83
N GLU A 75 6.60 0.02 -7.46
CA GLU A 75 6.89 0.15 -8.89
C GLU A 75 5.79 -0.37 -9.80
N THR A 76 5.05 -1.39 -9.35
CA THR A 76 3.91 -1.92 -10.09
C THR A 76 2.67 -1.05 -9.84
N SER A 77 2.48 -0.59 -8.61
CA SER A 77 1.41 0.34 -8.27
C SER A 77 1.51 1.64 -9.07
N ASP A 78 2.73 2.10 -9.34
CA ASP A 78 3.02 3.29 -10.11
C ASP A 78 2.70 3.13 -11.60
N LYS A 79 2.91 1.92 -12.17
CA LYS A 79 2.54 1.55 -13.54
C LYS A 79 1.03 1.34 -13.72
N MET A 80 0.31 0.99 -12.66
CA MET A 80 -1.15 0.87 -12.66
C MET A 80 -1.87 2.23 -12.57
N ARG A 81 -1.13 3.33 -12.44
CA ARG A 81 -1.71 4.68 -12.38
C ARG A 81 -2.25 5.10 -13.74
N ARG A 82 -3.39 5.81 -13.71
CA ARG A 82 -4.02 6.38 -14.92
C ARG A 82 -3.36 7.69 -15.34
N LEU A 83 -2.85 8.45 -14.36
CA LEU A 83 -2.04 9.64 -14.58
C LEU A 83 -0.56 9.34 -14.40
N SER A 84 0.27 9.92 -15.27
CA SER A 84 1.72 9.93 -15.12
C SER A 84 2.13 10.92 -14.02
N ARG A 85 3.35 10.78 -13.47
CA ARG A 85 3.85 11.72 -12.44
C ARG A 85 3.85 13.18 -12.92
N GLN A 86 4.11 13.42 -14.20
CA GLN A 86 4.09 14.76 -14.79
C GLN A 86 2.67 15.33 -14.89
N GLU A 87 1.69 14.49 -15.25
CA GLU A 87 0.29 14.89 -15.29
C GLU A 87 -0.25 15.15 -13.88
N GLU A 88 0.12 14.33 -12.90
CA GLU A 88 -0.21 14.56 -11.49
C GLU A 88 0.35 15.91 -11.00
N ALA A 89 1.60 16.23 -11.31
CA ALA A 89 2.23 17.49 -10.93
C ALA A 89 1.52 18.71 -11.55
N LYS A 90 1.19 18.65 -12.85
CA LYS A 90 0.43 19.71 -13.53
C LYS A 90 -0.97 19.88 -12.93
N LEU A 91 -1.65 18.77 -12.67
CA LEU A 91 -2.97 18.79 -12.06
C LEU A 91 -2.93 19.40 -10.65
N MET A 92 -1.95 19.05 -9.84
CA MET A 92 -1.76 19.64 -8.51
C MET A 92 -1.51 21.15 -8.59
N ALA A 93 -0.65 21.60 -9.52
CA ALA A 93 -0.40 23.03 -9.73
C ALA A 93 -1.70 23.78 -10.08
N TRP A 94 -2.50 23.26 -11.03
CA TRP A 94 -3.79 23.90 -11.37
C TRP A 94 -4.78 23.92 -10.21
N ILE A 95 -4.84 22.86 -9.40
CA ILE A 95 -5.72 22.82 -8.24
C ILE A 95 -5.30 23.86 -7.20
N ILE A 96 -3.99 24.04 -6.98
CA ILE A 96 -3.44 24.98 -5.99
C ILE A 96 -3.57 26.42 -6.47
N ASP A 97 -3.18 26.70 -7.71
CA ASP A 97 -3.02 28.05 -8.25
C ASP A 97 -4.34 28.64 -8.77
N SER A 98 -5.32 27.79 -9.09
CA SER A 98 -6.57 28.23 -9.73
C SER A 98 -7.82 27.79 -8.98
N ASN A 99 -8.89 28.58 -9.11
CA ASN A 99 -10.24 28.17 -8.72
C ASN A 99 -11.00 27.63 -9.95
N PRO A 100 -11.93 26.66 -9.83
CA PRO A 100 -12.64 26.15 -11.01
C PRO A 100 -13.43 27.23 -11.76
N SER A 101 -13.89 28.28 -11.06
CA SER A 101 -14.54 29.44 -11.69
C SER A 101 -13.62 30.18 -12.66
N GLN A 102 -12.33 30.30 -12.36
CA GLN A 102 -11.33 30.92 -13.26
C GLN A 102 -11.10 30.07 -14.51
N LEU A 103 -11.25 28.74 -14.37
CA LEU A 103 -11.14 27.79 -15.47
C LEU A 103 -12.46 27.57 -16.23
N LYS A 104 -13.49 28.40 -15.96
CA LYS A 104 -14.82 28.36 -16.58
C LYS A 104 -15.59 27.05 -16.30
N PHE A 105 -15.34 26.41 -15.16
CA PHE A 105 -16.14 25.27 -14.72
C PHE A 105 -17.37 25.74 -13.90
N PRO A 106 -18.48 24.98 -13.88
CA PRO A 106 -19.69 25.32 -13.13
C PRO A 106 -19.56 25.14 -11.61
N TRP A 107 -18.36 24.79 -11.13
CA TRP A 107 -18.10 24.45 -9.74
C TRP A 107 -17.50 25.66 -9.00
N ALA A 108 -18.00 25.97 -7.81
CA ALA A 108 -17.43 27.04 -6.98
C ALA A 108 -16.11 26.66 -6.29
N VAL A 109 -15.90 25.35 -6.04
CA VAL A 109 -14.76 24.77 -5.32
C VAL A 109 -14.32 23.48 -6.00
N TRP A 110 -13.04 23.10 -5.83
CA TRP A 110 -12.53 21.81 -6.29
C TRP A 110 -13.20 20.63 -5.58
N THR A 111 -14.18 20.03 -6.24
CA THR A 111 -14.78 18.75 -5.86
C THR A 111 -14.15 17.60 -6.64
N ARG A 112 -14.38 16.35 -6.21
CA ARG A 112 -13.98 15.15 -6.97
C ARG A 112 -14.52 15.14 -8.40
N LYS A 113 -15.71 15.71 -8.62
CA LYS A 113 -16.32 15.84 -9.97
C LYS A 113 -15.60 16.92 -10.77
N ALA A 114 -15.34 18.09 -10.17
CA ALA A 114 -14.59 19.17 -10.81
C ALA A 114 -13.20 18.71 -11.26
N VAL A 115 -12.46 17.97 -10.42
CA VAL A 115 -11.14 17.45 -10.77
C VAL A 115 -11.23 16.38 -11.87
N ARG A 116 -12.28 15.55 -11.89
CA ARG A 116 -12.52 14.63 -13.00
C ARG A 116 -12.71 15.37 -14.31
N ASP A 117 -13.52 16.42 -14.30
CA ASP A 117 -13.85 17.20 -15.49
C ASP A 117 -12.61 17.96 -15.99
N LEU A 118 -11.75 18.44 -15.08
CA LEU A 118 -10.45 19.01 -15.40
C LEU A 118 -9.52 17.98 -16.06
N ILE A 119 -9.39 16.78 -15.48
CA ILE A 119 -8.57 15.71 -16.05
C ILE A 119 -9.06 15.32 -17.45
N ARG A 120 -10.38 15.23 -17.63
CA ARG A 120 -10.98 14.91 -18.93
C ARG A 120 -10.68 15.99 -19.97
N ARG A 121 -10.74 17.27 -19.60
CA ARG A 121 -10.46 18.40 -20.50
C ARG A 121 -8.99 18.50 -20.89
N GLU A 122 -8.09 18.43 -19.92
CA GLU A 122 -6.66 18.73 -20.14
C GLU A 122 -5.87 17.51 -20.60
N PHE A 123 -6.24 16.31 -20.16
CA PHE A 123 -5.52 15.07 -20.47
C PHE A 123 -6.32 14.10 -21.35
N GLY A 124 -7.60 14.37 -21.63
CA GLY A 124 -8.45 13.46 -22.42
C GLY A 124 -8.75 12.12 -21.73
N LYS A 125 -8.49 12.00 -20.43
CA LYS A 125 -8.59 10.73 -19.69
C LYS A 125 -9.86 10.65 -18.86
N GLU A 126 -10.62 9.58 -19.05
CA GLU A 126 -11.75 9.27 -18.16
C GLU A 126 -11.29 8.46 -16.95
N ILE A 127 -11.37 9.08 -15.77
CA ILE A 127 -10.96 8.46 -14.51
C ILE A 127 -12.16 8.32 -13.57
N ALA A 128 -12.31 7.14 -12.97
CA ALA A 128 -13.34 6.88 -11.97
C ALA A 128 -13.15 7.76 -10.73
N ILE A 129 -14.27 8.20 -10.12
CA ILE A 129 -14.27 9.05 -8.90
C ILE A 129 -13.49 8.39 -7.75
N ARG A 130 -13.53 7.06 -7.64
CA ARG A 130 -12.76 6.30 -6.65
C ARG A 130 -11.26 6.53 -6.79
N THR A 131 -10.75 6.53 -8.03
CA THR A 131 -9.33 6.74 -8.33
C THR A 131 -8.93 8.18 -8.03
N ILE A 132 -9.78 9.16 -8.32
CA ILE A 132 -9.56 10.57 -7.97
C ILE A 132 -9.48 10.75 -6.46
N SER A 133 -10.38 10.09 -5.71
CA SER A 133 -10.34 10.08 -4.25
C SER A 133 -9.02 9.49 -3.72
N ALA A 134 -8.49 8.45 -4.37
CA ALA A 134 -7.21 7.84 -4.00
C ALA A 134 -6.03 8.77 -4.31
N TYR A 135 -6.05 9.49 -5.44
CA TYR A 135 -5.05 10.51 -5.78
C TYR A 135 -5.05 11.66 -4.77
N MET A 136 -6.23 12.22 -4.46
CA MET A 136 -6.35 13.30 -3.49
C MET A 136 -5.88 12.90 -2.08
N LYS A 137 -6.22 11.69 -1.63
CA LYS A 137 -5.71 11.16 -0.36
C LYS A 137 -4.18 11.04 -0.35
N ARG A 138 -3.59 10.66 -1.48
CA ARG A 138 -2.12 10.55 -1.62
C ARG A 138 -1.45 11.92 -1.56
N TRP A 139 -2.06 12.94 -2.16
CA TRP A 139 -1.57 14.32 -2.11
C TRP A 139 -1.93 15.05 -0.81
N ASN A 140 -2.50 14.35 0.18
CA ASN A 140 -2.99 14.93 1.44
C ASN A 140 -3.92 16.14 1.23
N MET A 141 -4.72 16.12 0.16
CA MET A 141 -5.71 17.16 -0.14
C MET A 141 -7.06 16.79 0.48
N THR A 142 -7.56 17.62 1.40
CA THR A 142 -8.90 17.47 1.95
C THR A 142 -9.92 18.19 1.06
N LEU A 143 -11.03 17.51 0.77
CA LEU A 143 -12.10 18.05 -0.06
C LEU A 143 -12.82 19.20 0.66
N GLY A 144 -12.89 20.36 0.01
CA GLY A 144 -13.65 21.53 0.49
C GLY A 144 -12.81 22.74 0.93
N ILE A 145 -11.50 22.74 0.72
CA ILE A 145 -10.64 23.86 1.13
C ILE A 145 -10.56 24.90 -0.02
N ALA A 146 -10.89 26.15 0.29
CA ALA A 146 -10.52 27.31 -0.52
C ALA A 146 -8.99 27.43 -0.53
N THR A 147 -8.40 27.23 -1.69
CA THR A 147 -6.96 27.05 -1.94
C THR A 147 -6.14 28.33 -1.73
N ARG A 148 -6.03 28.79 -0.48
CA ARG A 148 -5.07 29.85 -0.11
C ARG A 148 -4.25 29.57 1.16
N SER A 149 -4.46 28.46 1.85
CA SER A 149 -3.65 28.09 3.02
C SER A 149 -3.26 26.62 3.01
N CYS A 150 -2.39 26.22 2.08
CA CYS A 150 -1.61 24.99 2.18
C CYS A 150 -0.15 25.28 1.83
N ARG A 151 0.52 26.09 2.67
CA ARG A 151 2.00 26.13 2.73
C ARG A 151 2.49 24.83 3.37
N CYS A 152 2.52 23.73 2.61
CA CYS A 152 3.18 22.51 3.06
C CYS A 152 3.44 21.51 1.92
N TRP A 153 3.75 21.98 0.71
CA TRP A 153 4.12 21.07 -0.39
C TRP A 153 5.16 21.72 -1.31
N GLN A 154 6.36 21.88 -0.77
CA GLN A 154 7.57 22.02 -1.58
C GLN A 154 8.57 21.01 -1.04
N MET A 155 8.98 20.08 -1.92
CA MET A 155 9.97 19.02 -1.72
C MET A 155 9.50 17.72 -1.05
N ALA A 156 9.22 16.72 -1.89
CA ALA A 156 9.65 15.32 -1.72
C ALA A 156 9.72 14.64 -3.11
#